data_AF-A0A3C1UFZ4-F1
#
_entry.id   AF-A0A3C1UFZ4-F1
#
_cell.length_a   1.000
_cell.length_b   1.000
_cell.length_c   1.000
_cell.angle_alpha   90.00
_cell.angle_beta   90.00
_cell.angle_gamma   90.00
#
_symmetry.space_group_name_H-M   'P 1'
#
loop_
_entity.id
_entity.type
_entity.pdbx_description
1 polymer ?
#
loop_
_entity_poly.entity_id
_entity_poly.type
_entity_poly.pdbx_seq_one_letter_code
_entity_poly.pdbx_strand_id
1 'polypeptide(L)'
;MKKIMCLALVLVCLIPVLRTNAQDSKQGKRFNMYGIAFYNLENLFDTINNNGKYDLEFSPNGARQWNHQKYWSKQHNLAYAISQMATKSTPNGP
;
A
#
# COMPACT_ATOMS: atom_id res chain seq x y z
N MET A 1 -12.80 68.66 7.62
CA MET A 1 -12.68 67.73 6.46
C MET A 1 -11.39 66.91 6.50
N LYS A 2 -10.19 67.52 6.53
CA LYS A 2 -8.90 66.79 6.57
C LYS A 2 -8.79 65.74 7.70
N LYS A 3 -9.22 66.08 8.93
CA LYS A 3 -9.20 65.14 10.08
C LYS A 3 -10.14 63.95 9.92
N ILE A 4 -11.32 64.15 9.34
CA ILE A 4 -12.31 63.10 9.07
C ILE A 4 -11.78 62.18 7.94
N MET A 5 -11.13 62.77 6.94
CA MET A 5 -10.48 62.03 5.85
C MET A 5 -9.32 61.17 6.37
N CYS A 6 -8.49 61.69 7.28
CA CYS A 6 -7.45 60.90 7.95
C CYS A 6 -8.02 59.77 8.81
N LEU A 7 -9.12 60.02 9.55
CA LEU A 7 -9.77 59.00 10.37
C LEU A 7 -10.37 57.87 9.50
N ALA A 8 -11.00 58.22 8.38
CA ALA A 8 -11.52 57.26 7.42
C ALA A 8 -10.41 56.44 6.76
N LEU A 9 -9.26 57.06 6.46
CA LEU A 9 -8.10 56.37 5.90
C LEU A 9 -7.51 55.34 6.89
N VAL A 10 -7.41 55.72 8.16
CA VAL A 10 -6.96 54.81 9.23
C VAL A 10 -7.94 53.64 9.38
N LEU A 11 -9.24 53.91 9.37
CA LEU A 11 -10.27 52.86 9.49
C LEU A 11 -10.20 51.86 8.32
N VAL A 12 -9.98 52.33 7.09
CA VAL A 12 -9.83 51.48 5.89
C VAL A 12 -8.56 50.62 5.96
N CYS A 13 -7.47 51.15 6.50
CA CYS A 13 -6.22 50.41 6.69
C CYS A 13 -6.28 49.35 7.81
N LEU A 14 -7.23 49.45 8.75
CA LEU A 14 -7.43 48.47 9.85
C LEU A 14 -8.28 47.25 9.45
N ILE A 15 -9.10 47.35 8.40
CA ILE A 15 -9.97 46.26 7.92
C ILE A 15 -9.19 45.02 7.40
N PRO A 16 -8.04 45.14 6.69
CA PRO A 16 -7.29 43.95 6.25
C PRO A 16 -6.57 43.21 7.38
N VAL A 17 -6.34 43.82 8.55
CA VAL A 17 -5.66 43.17 9.70
C VAL A 17 -6.57 42.11 10.35
N LEU A 18 -7.89 42.33 10.33
CA LEU A 18 -8.89 41.38 10.84
C LEU A 18 -9.18 40.20 9.89
N ARG A 19 -8.60 40.21 8.68
CA ARG A 19 -8.74 39.16 7.66
C ARG A 19 -7.47 38.35 7.49
N THR A 20 -6.64 38.26 8.52
CA THR A 20 -5.67 37.17 8.62
C THR A 20 -6.45 35.90 8.91
N ASN A 21 -7.03 35.31 7.85
CA ASN A 21 -7.33 33.89 7.87
C ASN A 21 -5.99 33.21 8.07
N ALA A 22 -5.63 32.96 9.33
CA ALA A 22 -4.73 31.88 9.67
C ALA A 22 -5.41 30.63 9.12
N GLN A 23 -5.13 30.33 7.85
CA GLN A 23 -5.39 29.02 7.30
C GLN A 23 -4.48 28.11 8.12
N ASP A 24 -5.02 27.64 9.25
CA ASP A 24 -4.66 26.37 9.84
C ASP A 24 -4.81 25.37 8.71
N SER A 25 -3.74 25.23 7.95
CA SER A 25 -3.53 24.12 7.07
C SER A 25 -3.55 22.93 8.01
N LYS A 26 -4.72 22.33 8.17
CA LYS A 26 -4.91 20.96 8.63
C LYS A 26 -4.24 20.03 7.61
N GLN A 27 -2.95 20.23 7.35
CA GLN A 27 -2.07 19.23 6.81
C GLN A 27 -1.90 18.23 7.95
N GLY A 28 -2.85 17.28 8.02
CA GLY A 28 -2.73 16.14 8.92
C GLY A 28 -1.32 15.57 8.76
N LYS A 29 -0.64 15.33 9.88
CA LYS A 29 0.75 14.86 9.94
C LYS A 29 0.96 13.77 8.88
N ARG A 30 1.86 14.02 7.93
CA ARG A 30 2.25 13.04 6.92
C ARG A 30 3.28 12.12 7.55
N PHE A 31 2.92 10.85 7.68
CA PHE A 31 3.83 9.81 8.11
C PHE A 31 4.32 9.05 6.88
N ASN A 32 5.60 8.70 6.86
CA ASN A 32 6.10 7.71 5.92
C ASN A 32 5.56 6.35 6.40
N MET A 33 4.73 5.72 5.57
CA MET A 33 4.12 4.42 5.88
C MET A 33 4.76 3.35 4.99
N TYR A 34 5.21 2.28 5.63
CA TYR A 34 5.70 1.06 5.00
C TYR A 34 4.83 -0.08 5.50
N GLY A 35 4.47 -1.02 4.62
CA GLY A 35 3.81 -2.23 5.07
C GLY A 35 4.86 -3.32 5.32
N ILE A 36 4.44 -4.34 6.04
CA ILE A 36 5.24 -5.54 6.26
C ILE A 36 4.24 -6.68 6.29
N ALA A 37 4.48 -7.73 5.52
CA ALA A 37 3.65 -8.92 5.50
C ALA A 37 4.52 -10.17 5.64
N PHE A 38 3.94 -11.18 6.30
CA PHE A 38 4.52 -12.51 6.40
C PHE A 38 3.51 -13.48 5.79
N TYR A 39 3.94 -14.20 4.76
CA TYR A 39 3.10 -15.16 4.07
C TYR A 39 3.81 -16.51 3.98
N ASN A 40 3.28 -17.51 4.68
CA ASN A 40 3.73 -18.89 4.54
C ASN A 40 3.15 -19.49 3.25
N LEU A 41 4.01 -19.95 2.34
CA LEU A 41 3.63 -20.50 1.04
C LEU A 41 3.36 -22.01 1.08
N GLU A 42 3.55 -22.64 2.25
CA GLU A 42 3.63 -24.09 2.43
C GLU A 42 4.71 -24.73 1.52
N ASN A 43 4.78 -26.06 1.50
CA ASN A 43 5.72 -26.77 0.63
C ASN A 43 5.43 -26.50 -0.86
N LEU A 44 6.46 -26.11 -1.61
CA LEU A 44 6.42 -26.02 -3.08
C LEU A 44 7.26 -27.17 -3.64
N PHE A 45 6.59 -28.14 -4.26
CA PHE A 45 7.23 -29.33 -4.80
C PHE A 45 7.56 -29.14 -6.28
N ASP A 46 8.76 -29.56 -6.68
CA ASP A 46 9.13 -29.67 -8.08
C ASP A 46 8.39 -30.82 -8.75
N THR A 47 7.96 -30.61 -10.00
CA THR A 47 7.31 -31.66 -10.80
C THR A 47 8.32 -32.63 -11.43
N ILE A 48 9.62 -32.31 -11.39
CA ILE A 48 10.73 -33.12 -11.89
C ILE A 48 11.68 -33.39 -10.72
N ASN A 49 11.96 -34.66 -10.46
CA ASN A 49 12.88 -35.04 -9.39
C ASN A 49 14.33 -35.00 -9.87
N ASN A 50 15.17 -34.18 -9.24
CA ASN A 50 16.61 -34.17 -9.47
C ASN A 50 17.42 -34.29 -8.16
N ASN A 51 16.77 -34.62 -7.03
CA ASN A 51 17.26 -34.23 -5.70
C ASN A 51 17.55 -35.44 -4.79
N GLY A 52 17.29 -36.67 -5.27
CA GLY A 52 17.55 -37.92 -4.53
C GLY A 52 16.60 -38.24 -3.37
N LYS A 53 15.88 -37.23 -2.83
CA LYS A 53 14.79 -37.41 -1.86
C LYS A 53 13.46 -37.07 -2.55
N TYR A 54 12.62 -38.09 -2.76
CA TYR A 54 11.39 -37.95 -3.54
C TYR A 54 10.16 -38.11 -2.66
N ASP A 55 9.36 -37.05 -2.58
CA ASP A 55 8.01 -37.15 -2.01
C ASP A 55 7.08 -37.74 -3.08
N LEU A 56 7.09 -39.08 -3.18
CA LEU A 56 6.35 -39.86 -4.18
C LEU A 56 4.87 -39.47 -4.26
N GLU A 57 4.27 -39.07 -3.13
CA GLU A 57 2.87 -38.64 -3.09
C GLU A 57 2.62 -37.36 -3.91
N PHE A 58 3.62 -36.46 -4.02
CA PHE A 58 3.60 -35.21 -4.78
C PHE A 58 4.31 -35.36 -6.13
N SER A 59 4.01 -36.46 -6.83
CA SER A 59 4.40 -36.69 -8.23
C SER A 59 3.19 -36.76 -9.15
N PRO A 60 3.35 -36.68 -10.49
CA PRO A 60 2.23 -36.83 -11.42
C PRO A 60 1.50 -38.16 -11.27
N ASN A 61 2.24 -39.22 -10.93
CA ASN A 61 1.72 -40.58 -10.71
C ASN A 61 1.44 -40.87 -9.21
N GLY A 62 1.71 -39.91 -8.34
CA GLY A 62 1.55 -40.04 -6.89
C GLY A 62 0.11 -39.86 -6.44
N ALA A 63 -0.16 -40.14 -5.17
CA ALA A 63 -1.50 -40.02 -4.58
C ALA A 63 -2.12 -38.62 -4.71
N ARG A 64 -1.29 -37.57 -4.73
CA ARG A 64 -1.75 -36.17 -4.91
C ARG A 64 -1.75 -35.73 -6.37
N GLN A 65 -1.26 -36.56 -7.29
CA GLN A 65 -1.15 -36.30 -8.73
C GLN A 65 -0.61 -34.89 -9.01
N TRP A 66 0.50 -34.54 -8.36
CA TRP A 66 1.14 -33.24 -8.49
C TRP A 66 1.81 -33.12 -9.86
N ASN A 67 1.15 -32.44 -10.78
CA ASN A 67 1.57 -32.31 -12.17
C ASN A 67 1.89 -30.84 -12.52
N HIS A 68 2.38 -30.62 -13.74
CA HIS A 68 2.72 -29.29 -14.27
C HIS A 68 1.58 -28.27 -14.09
N GLN A 69 0.35 -28.68 -14.34
CA GLN A 69 -0.81 -27.79 -14.20
C GLN A 69 -1.04 -27.35 -12.75
N LYS A 70 -0.96 -28.28 -11.79
CA LYS A 70 -1.10 -27.96 -10.35
C LYS A 70 0.03 -27.06 -9.85
N TYR A 71 1.26 -27.32 -10.30
CA TYR A 71 2.41 -26.47 -9.99
C TYR A 71 2.15 -25.02 -10.44
N TRP A 72 1.81 -24.79 -11.70
CA TRP A 72 1.56 -23.44 -12.22
C TRP A 72 0.31 -22.80 -11.62
N SER A 73 -0.73 -23.59 -11.33
CA SER A 73 -1.91 -23.08 -10.62
C SER A 73 -1.55 -22.61 -9.22
N LYS A 74 -0.73 -23.35 -8.47
CA LYS A 74 -0.22 -22.90 -7.17
C LYS A 74 0.58 -21.61 -7.31
N GLN A 75 1.54 -21.56 -8.25
CA GLN A 75 2.35 -20.35 -8.48
C GLN A 75 1.49 -19.13 -8.82
N HIS A 76 0.50 -19.29 -9.70
CA HIS A 76 -0.45 -18.24 -10.05
C HIS A 76 -1.24 -17.76 -8.83
N ASN A 77 -1.78 -18.67 -8.02
CA ASN A 77 -2.56 -18.32 -6.83
C ASN A 77 -1.71 -17.60 -5.77
N LEU A 78 -0.46 -18.03 -5.57
CA LEU A 78 0.48 -17.36 -4.67
C LEU A 78 0.80 -15.93 -5.15
N ALA A 79 1.12 -15.78 -6.45
CA ALA A 79 1.38 -14.46 -7.04
C ALA A 79 0.14 -13.55 -6.99
N TYR A 80 -1.04 -14.11 -7.24
CA TYR A 80 -2.31 -13.41 -7.10
C TYR A 80 -2.50 -12.92 -5.66
N ALA A 81 -2.33 -13.78 -4.66
CA ALA A 81 -2.45 -13.38 -3.25
C ALA A 81 -1.50 -12.22 -2.90
N ILE A 82 -0.24 -12.30 -3.32
CA ILE A 82 0.76 -11.22 -3.12
C ILE A 82 0.30 -9.92 -3.80
N SER A 83 -0.21 -9.99 -5.04
CA SER A 83 -0.69 -8.82 -5.78
C SER A 83 -1.85 -8.09 -5.10
N GLN A 84 -2.60 -8.78 -4.24
CA GLN A 84 -3.74 -8.22 -3.51
C GLN A 84 -3.35 -7.62 -2.14
N MET A 85 -2.06 -7.65 -1.76
CA MET A 85 -1.65 -7.14 -0.43
C MET A 85 -1.47 -5.62 -0.37
N ALA A 86 -1.45 -4.92 -1.51
CA ALA A 86 -1.34 -3.46 -1.55
C ALA A 86 -2.58 -2.79 -0.92
N THR A 87 -2.37 -1.68 -0.21
CA THR A 87 -3.46 -0.92 0.43
C THR A 87 -3.44 0.54 -0.01
N LYS A 88 -4.50 1.31 0.32
CA LYS A 88 -4.54 2.76 0.04
C LYS A 88 -3.37 3.52 0.68
N SER A 89 -2.87 3.03 1.81
CA SER A 89 -1.79 3.68 2.55
C SER A 89 -0.41 3.14 2.16
N THR A 90 -0.34 1.95 1.56
CA THR A 90 0.86 1.28 1.06
C THR A 90 0.61 0.74 -0.36
N PRO A 91 0.55 1.62 -1.38
CA PRO A 91 0.07 1.27 -2.71
C PRO A 91 1.02 0.34 -3.49
N ASN A 92 2.27 0.24 -3.07
CA ASN A 92 3.27 -0.62 -3.70
C ASN A 92 3.35 -2.01 -3.08
N GLY A 93 2.37 -2.38 -2.25
CA GLY A 93 2.38 -3.60 -1.45
C GLY A 93 2.68 -3.32 0.03
N PRO A 94 2.61 -4.36 0.88
CA PRO A 94 3.33 -4.34 2.13
C PRO A 94 4.80 -3.99 1.85
#